data_AF-A0AB35QYV2-F1
#
_entry.id   AF-A0AB35QYV2-F1
#
_cell.length_a   1.000
_cell.length_b   1.000
_cell.length_c   1.000
_cell.angle_alpha   90.00
_cell.angle_beta   90.00
_cell.angle_gamma   90.00
#
_symmetry.space_group_name_H-M   'P 1'
#
loop_
_entity.id
_entity.type
_entity.pdbx_description
1 polymer ?
#
loop_
_entity_poly.entity_id
_entity_poly.type
_entity_poly.pdbx_seq_one_letter_code
_entity_poly.pdbx_strand_id
1 'polypeptide(L)'
;MAIAKRVNKQAAPEDVHAKAVDAFINSAPDSGKSTGLTAGRRRQISHALMQHKLDALDAMSAKLGISRAALINIGIDQVLNRGVSVGGED
;
A
#
# COMPACT_ATOMS: atom_id res chain seq x y z
N MET A 1 -15.89 23.21 47.15
CA MET A 1 -16.70 22.28 46.33
C MET A 1 -17.18 23.02 45.09
N ALA A 2 -16.94 22.49 43.89
CA ALA A 2 -17.81 22.50 42.70
C ALA A 2 -16.96 22.25 41.44
N ILE A 3 -16.86 20.98 41.02
CA ILE A 3 -16.37 20.62 39.68
C ILE A 3 -17.59 20.66 38.77
N ALA A 4 -17.61 21.63 37.84
CA ALA A 4 -18.68 21.72 36.86
C ALA A 4 -18.68 20.46 35.98
N LYS A 5 -19.78 19.71 36.04
CA LYS A 5 -20.07 18.51 35.26
C LYS A 5 -20.09 18.88 33.77
N ARG A 6 -19.07 18.48 33.00
CA ARG A 6 -19.10 18.59 31.54
C ARG A 6 -20.19 17.69 31.00
N VAL A 7 -21.15 18.28 30.29
CA VAL A 7 -22.20 17.58 29.56
C VAL A 7 -21.56 16.75 28.46
N ASN A 8 -21.85 15.44 28.49
CA ASN A 8 -21.48 14.47 27.48
C ASN A 8 -22.03 14.94 26.12
N LYS A 9 -21.14 15.31 25.19
CA LYS A 9 -21.51 15.66 23.83
C LYS A 9 -22.04 14.38 23.18
N GLN A 10 -23.36 14.25 23.11
CA GLN A 10 -24.04 13.20 22.37
C GLN A 10 -23.40 13.04 20.98
N ALA A 11 -23.21 11.77 20.61
CA ALA A 11 -22.73 11.34 19.31
C ALA A 11 -23.43 12.13 18.19
N ALA A 12 -22.63 12.83 17.40
CA ALA A 12 -23.09 13.57 16.25
C ALA A 12 -23.67 12.61 15.19
N PRO A 13 -24.63 13.04 14.37
CA PRO A 13 -25.27 12.23 13.32
C PRO A 13 -24.37 11.91 12.11
N GLU A 14 -23.05 11.98 12.28
CA GLU A 14 -22.01 11.87 11.22
C GLU A 14 -22.07 10.52 10.48
N ASP A 15 -22.56 9.46 11.13
CA ASP A 15 -22.53 8.09 10.59
C ASP A 15 -23.56 7.83 9.48
N VAL A 16 -24.68 8.57 9.46
CA VAL A 16 -25.73 8.34 8.44
C VAL A 16 -25.34 9.02 7.12
N HIS A 17 -24.74 10.21 7.22
CA HIS A 17 -24.25 10.93 6.05
C HIS A 17 -23.05 10.25 5.40
N ALA A 18 -22.09 9.76 6.19
CA ALA A 18 -20.95 9.00 5.67
C ALA A 18 -21.40 7.75 4.91
N LYS A 19 -22.32 6.96 5.49
CA LYS A 19 -22.86 5.75 4.84
C LYS A 19 -23.64 6.05 3.55
N ALA A 20 -24.40 7.14 3.52
CA ALA A 20 -25.13 7.56 2.32
C ALA A 20 -24.19 8.03 1.20
N VAL A 21 -23.12 8.74 1.56
CA VAL A 21 -22.08 9.17 0.61
C VAL A 21 -21.31 7.97 0.06
N ASP A 22 -20.90 7.04 0.91
CA ASP A 22 -20.22 5.82 0.48
C ASP A 22 -21.10 4.95 -0.41
N ALA A 23 -22.38 4.80 -0.10
CA ALA A 23 -23.34 4.08 -0.94
C ALA A 23 -23.55 4.75 -2.31
N PHE A 24 -23.57 6.08 -2.34
CA PHE A 24 -23.64 6.84 -3.59
C PHE A 24 -22.37 6.70 -4.43
N ILE A 25 -21.19 6.86 -3.83
CA ILE A 25 -19.90 6.68 -4.51
C ILE A 25 -19.78 5.25 -5.06
N ASN A 26 -20.16 4.23 -4.29
CA ASN A 26 -20.12 2.81 -4.68
C ASN A 26 -21.24 2.39 -5.67
N SER A 27 -22.17 3.28 -6.01
CA SER A 27 -23.20 3.02 -7.01
C SER A 27 -22.77 3.36 -8.44
N ALA A 28 -21.66 4.09 -8.59
CA ALA A 28 -21.16 4.50 -9.89
C ALA A 28 -20.55 3.30 -10.65
N PRO A 29 -20.71 3.22 -11.99
CA PRO A 29 -20.24 2.09 -12.80
C PRO A 29 -18.70 1.95 -12.86
N ASP A 30 -17.98 2.93 -12.36
CA ASP A 30 -16.52 2.97 -12.18
C ASP A 30 -16.07 2.75 -10.73
N SER A 31 -17.01 2.77 -9.78
CA SER A 31 -16.71 2.48 -8.39
C SER A 31 -16.35 1.00 -8.22
N GLY A 32 -15.19 0.74 -7.63
CA GLY A 32 -14.63 -0.61 -7.53
C GLY A 32 -13.58 -0.96 -8.58
N LYS A 33 -13.24 -0.06 -9.52
CA LYS A 33 -12.04 -0.24 -10.34
C LYS A 33 -10.81 -0.11 -9.44
N SER A 34 -10.10 -1.22 -9.24
CA SER A 34 -8.85 -1.24 -8.48
C SER A 34 -7.91 -0.13 -9.00
N THR A 35 -7.34 0.66 -8.10
CA THR A 35 -6.46 1.82 -8.38
C THR A 35 -5.11 1.47 -9.04
N GLY A 36 -5.00 0.29 -9.66
CA GLY A 36 -3.81 -0.15 -10.39
C GLY A 36 -4.06 -0.11 -11.89
N LEU A 37 -3.11 0.48 -12.63
CA LEU A 37 -3.07 0.30 -14.08
C LEU A 37 -2.71 -1.15 -14.39
N THR A 38 -3.55 -1.82 -15.17
CA THR A 38 -3.27 -3.16 -15.67
C THR A 38 -2.53 -3.03 -17.00
N ALA A 39 -1.25 -3.40 -17.02
CA ALA A 39 -0.45 -3.48 -18.24
C ALA A 39 -0.48 -4.91 -18.76
N GLY A 40 -1.48 -5.21 -19.60
CA GLY A 40 -1.71 -6.57 -20.12
C GLY A 40 -2.05 -7.56 -19.01
N ARG A 41 -1.18 -8.56 -18.77
CA ARG A 41 -1.35 -9.55 -17.69
C ARG A 41 -0.77 -9.14 -16.34
N ARG A 42 -0.12 -7.97 -16.24
CA ARG A 42 0.56 -7.50 -15.03
C ARG A 42 -0.19 -6.33 -14.40
N ARG A 43 -0.32 -6.35 -13.06
CA ARG A 43 -0.81 -5.20 -12.30
C ARG A 43 0.38 -4.32 -11.93
N GLN A 44 0.29 -3.03 -12.25
CA GLN A 44 1.26 -2.04 -11.78
C GLN A 44 0.99 -1.70 -10.32
N ILE A 45 2.04 -1.67 -9.51
CA ILE A 45 2.00 -1.22 -8.12
C ILE A 45 2.95 -0.03 -7.96
N SER A 46 2.53 0.96 -7.17
CA SER A 46 3.39 2.06 -6.74
C SER A 46 3.99 1.70 -5.39
N HIS A 47 5.32 1.66 -5.30
CA HIS A 47 6.04 1.40 -4.06
C HIS A 47 7.12 2.45 -3.85
N ALA A 48 7.03 3.18 -2.73
CA ALA A 48 8.01 4.19 -2.36
C ALA A 48 9.20 3.52 -1.66
N LEU A 49 10.41 3.79 -2.15
CA LEU A 49 11.67 3.33 -1.58
C LEU A 49 12.54 4.52 -1.23
N MET A 50 13.38 4.35 -0.21
CA MET A 50 14.41 5.33 0.13
C MET A 50 15.42 5.49 -1.02
N GLN A 51 15.89 6.71 -1.26
CA GLN A 51 16.79 7.02 -2.38
C GLN A 51 18.05 6.12 -2.39
N HIS A 52 18.69 5.94 -1.24
CA HIS A 52 19.90 5.11 -1.14
C HIS A 52 19.66 3.64 -1.56
N LYS A 53 18.46 3.10 -1.39
CA LYS A 53 18.11 1.75 -1.86
C LYS A 53 17.96 1.72 -3.38
N LEU A 54 17.39 2.77 -3.97
CA LEU A 54 17.28 2.89 -5.42
C LEU A 54 18.66 2.96 -6.06
N ASP A 55 19.57 3.77 -5.50
CA ASP A 55 20.94 3.89 -5.99
C ASP A 55 21.70 2.55 -5.91
N ALA A 56 21.51 1.81 -4.81
CA ALA A 56 22.10 0.48 -4.64
C ALA A 56 21.54 -0.54 -5.66
N LEU A 57 20.23 -0.50 -5.92
CA LEU A 57 19.59 -1.34 -6.94
C LEU A 57 20.11 -1.03 -8.33
N ASP A 58 20.28 0.25 -8.68
CA ASP A 58 20.82 0.68 -9.98
C ASP A 58 22.26 0.25 -10.18
N ALA A 59 23.10 0.44 -9.18
CA ALA A 59 24.50 0.03 -9.22
C ALA A 59 24.60 -1.50 -9.40
N MET A 60 23.74 -2.27 -8.72
CA MET A 60 23.72 -3.72 -8.85
C MET A 60 23.17 -4.16 -10.22
N SER A 61 22.09 -3.53 -10.70
CA SER A 61 21.50 -3.86 -11.98
C SER A 61 22.44 -3.57 -13.15
N ALA A 62 23.19 -2.46 -13.08
CA ALA A 62 24.22 -2.12 -14.06
C ALA A 62 25.36 -3.15 -14.10
N LYS A 63 25.83 -3.61 -12.93
CA LYS A 63 26.86 -4.66 -12.83
C LYS A 63 26.41 -5.99 -13.42
N LEU A 64 25.13 -6.34 -13.24
CA LEU A 64 24.55 -7.58 -13.73
C LEU A 64 24.06 -7.50 -15.19
N GLY A 65 24.03 -6.30 -15.79
CA GLY A 65 23.51 -6.09 -17.14
C GLY A 65 22.00 -6.32 -17.28
N ILE A 66 21.24 -6.18 -16.19
CA ILE A 66 19.79 -6.38 -16.16
C ILE A 66 19.06 -5.09 -15.79
N SER A 67 17.76 -5.02 -16.05
CA SER A 67 16.95 -3.88 -15.61
C SER A 67 16.70 -3.91 -14.10
N ARG A 68 16.51 -2.73 -13.51
CA ARG A 68 16.11 -2.59 -12.10
C ARG A 68 14.86 -3.42 -11.77
N ALA A 69 13.86 -3.41 -12.64
CA ALA A 69 12.64 -4.18 -12.46
C ALA A 69 12.89 -5.70 -12.48
N ALA A 70 13.79 -6.18 -13.34
CA ALA A 70 14.18 -7.58 -13.37
C ALA A 70 14.87 -7.99 -12.05
N LEU A 71 15.78 -7.14 -11.55
CA LEU A 71 16.45 -7.38 -10.27
C LEU A 71 15.45 -7.45 -9.10
N ILE A 72 14.48 -6.55 -9.05
CA ILE A 72 13.41 -6.57 -8.04
C ILE A 72 12.60 -7.87 -8.12
N ASN A 73 12.19 -8.29 -9.32
CA ASN A 73 11.43 -9.53 -9.49
C ASN A 73 12.23 -10.77 -9.07
N ILE A 74 13.52 -10.85 -9.43
CA ILE A 74 14.41 -11.93 -8.99
C ILE A 74 14.49 -11.98 -7.47
N GLY A 75 14.62 -10.82 -6.81
CA GLY A 75 14.61 -10.74 -5.36
C GLY A 75 13.31 -11.28 -4.77
N ILE A 76 12.16 -10.86 -5.30
CA ILE A 76 10.84 -11.35 -4.88
C ILE A 76 10.76 -12.88 -5.05
N ASP A 77 11.14 -13.41 -6.21
CA ASP A 77 11.12 -14.85 -6.49
C ASP A 77 12.05 -15.64 -5.57
N GLN A 78 13.23 -15.09 -5.24
CA GLN A 78 14.14 -15.72 -4.29
C GLN A 78 13.51 -15.80 -2.90
N VAL A 79 12.89 -14.73 -2.42
CA VAL A 79 12.20 -14.70 -1.12
C VAL A 79 11.03 -15.69 -1.08
N LEU A 80 10.20 -15.72 -2.13
CA LEU A 80 9.02 -16.58 -2.17
C LEU A 80 9.38 -18.06 -2.29
N ASN A 81 10.40 -18.40 -3.08
CA ASN A 81 10.75 -19.80 -3.35
C ASN A 81 11.69 -20.41 -2.32
N ARG A 82 12.61 -19.61 -1.74
CA ARG A 82 13.62 -20.09 -0.79
C ARG A 82 13.27 -19.75 0.66
N GLY A 83 12.25 -18.91 0.86
CA GLY A 83 11.94 -18.32 2.15
C GLY A 83 12.89 -17.18 2.49
N VAL A 84 12.47 -16.35 3.44
CA VAL A 84 13.32 -15.40 4.16
C VAL A 84 13.02 -15.55 5.64
N SER A 85 14.06 -15.66 6.46
CA SER A 85 13.93 -15.40 7.89
C SER A 85 13.74 -13.88 8.05
N VAL A 86 12.48 -13.47 8.21
CA VAL A 86 12.13 -12.09 8.55
C VAL A 86 12.09 -12.02 10.07
N GLY A 87 13.24 -11.74 10.67
CA GLY A 87 13.42 -11.72 12.12
C GLY A 87 14.27 -12.90 12.58
N GLY A 88 15.51 -12.61 13.00
CA GLY A 88 16.26 -13.54 13.81
C GLY A 88 15.76 -13.45 15.24
N GLU A 89 15.15 -14.52 15.71
CA GLU A 89 15.30 -15.10 17.05
C GLU A 89 15.26 -16.63 16.84
N ASP A 90 16.10 -17.36 17.59
CA ASP A 90 16.45 -18.77 17.40
C ASP A 90 15.26 -19.76 17.28
#